data_AF-F6BLV3-F1
#
_entry.id   AF-F6BLV3-F1
#
_cell.length_a   1.000
_cell.length_b   1.000
_cell.length_c   1.000
_cell.angle_alpha   90.00
_cell.angle_beta   90.00
_cell.angle_gamma   90.00
#
_symmetry.space_group_name_H-M   'P 1'
#
loop_
_entity.id
_entity.type
_entity.pdbx_description
1 polymer ?
#
loop_
_entity_poly.entity_id
_entity_poly.type
_entity_poly.pdbx_seq_one_letter_code
_entity_poly.pdbx_strand_id
1 'polypeptide(L)'
;MTAEKVETTTVKEATSSSSKVASKWLDKNGKYIWPPNDGFECTPVKKVFKPGERFDKYGKEMGRYFTALIGTPFEMRSLPSEYKITKSYNIYEVIEPFEAWEGKISPWFDQPGGGIQYKMPKTIEELINEGYIKKVKTE
;
A
#
# COMPACT_ATOMS: atom_id res chain seq x y z
N MET A 1 58.04 -2.77 -31.59
CA MET A 1 56.68 -3.13 -32.08
C MET A 1 56.20 -4.33 -31.29
N THR A 2 55.26 -4.11 -30.37
CA THR A 2 54.15 -5.02 -30.03
C THR A 2 53.35 -4.31 -28.96
N ALA A 3 52.18 -3.84 -29.38
CA ALA A 3 51.17 -3.19 -28.57
C ALA A 3 50.37 -4.22 -27.75
N GLU A 4 49.82 -3.72 -26.64
CA GLU A 4 48.47 -3.99 -26.11
C GLU A 4 47.96 -5.44 -26.02
N LYS A 5 47.49 -5.82 -24.83
CA LYS A 5 46.05 -5.72 -24.54
C LYS A 5 45.76 -5.85 -23.04
N VAL A 6 45.15 -4.81 -22.50
CA VAL A 6 44.57 -4.70 -21.16
C VAL A 6 43.32 -5.59 -21.10
N GLU A 7 43.25 -6.50 -20.13
CA GLU A 7 42.01 -7.22 -19.80
C GLU A 7 41.10 -6.32 -18.97
N THR A 8 40.15 -5.68 -19.64
CA THR A 8 39.02 -5.02 -19.01
C THR A 8 37.95 -6.06 -18.68
N THR A 9 37.87 -6.45 -17.40
CA THR A 9 36.74 -7.21 -16.86
C THR A 9 35.49 -6.35 -16.90
N THR A 10 34.64 -6.61 -17.87
CA THR A 10 33.29 -6.06 -18.00
C THR A 10 32.48 -6.34 -16.74
N VAL A 11 32.16 -5.27 -16.00
CA VAL A 11 31.07 -5.27 -15.02
C VAL A 11 29.76 -5.60 -15.76
N LYS A 12 29.18 -6.76 -15.43
CA LYS A 12 27.87 -7.15 -15.95
C LYS A 12 26.84 -6.14 -15.44
N GLU A 13 26.20 -5.49 -16.39
CA GLU A 13 25.05 -4.61 -16.19
C GLU A 13 24.05 -5.20 -15.21
N ALA A 14 23.81 -4.46 -14.12
CA ALA A 14 22.60 -4.61 -13.33
C ALA A 14 21.43 -4.21 -14.22
N THR A 15 20.80 -5.20 -14.84
CA THR A 15 19.59 -5.00 -15.65
C THR A 15 18.43 -4.63 -14.74
N SER A 16 18.10 -3.34 -14.80
CA SER A 16 16.85 -2.73 -14.37
C SER A 16 15.66 -3.58 -14.82
N SER A 17 15.12 -4.38 -13.91
CA SER A 17 13.89 -5.14 -14.16
C SER A 17 12.69 -4.27 -13.78
N SER A 18 12.27 -3.46 -14.74
CA SER A 18 10.98 -2.77 -14.72
C SER A 18 9.87 -3.80 -14.43
N SER A 19 9.17 -3.59 -13.31
CA SER A 19 8.20 -4.48 -12.71
C SER A 19 6.98 -4.71 -13.62
N LYS A 20 7.01 -5.82 -14.35
CA LYS A 20 5.79 -6.43 -14.87
C LYS A 20 5.21 -7.24 -13.72
N VAL A 21 4.08 -6.80 -13.15
CA VAL A 21 3.35 -7.60 -12.16
C VAL A 21 3.22 -9.02 -12.71
N ALA A 22 3.67 -10.00 -11.92
CA ALA A 22 3.67 -11.39 -12.37
C ALA A 22 2.25 -11.76 -12.83
N SER A 23 2.14 -12.37 -14.02
CA SER A 23 0.87 -12.67 -14.69
C SER A 23 -0.11 -13.43 -13.79
N LYS A 24 0.38 -14.14 -12.78
CA LYS A 24 -0.40 -14.87 -11.76
C LYS A 24 -1.33 -13.99 -10.92
N TRP A 25 -1.07 -12.68 -10.84
CA TRP A 25 -1.88 -11.74 -10.05
C TRP A 25 -2.96 -11.04 -10.86
N LEU A 26 -3.11 -11.38 -12.14
CA LEU A 26 -4.07 -10.79 -13.05
C LEU A 26 -5.09 -11.85 -13.50
N ASP A 27 -6.35 -11.46 -13.60
CA ASP A 27 -7.38 -12.29 -14.20
C ASP A 27 -7.26 -12.31 -15.74
N LYS A 28 -8.14 -13.06 -16.40
CA LYS A 28 -8.18 -13.16 -17.87
C LYS A 28 -8.38 -11.83 -18.60
N ASN A 29 -8.84 -10.79 -17.91
CA ASN A 29 -9.07 -9.45 -18.45
C ASN A 29 -7.94 -8.47 -18.05
N GLY A 30 -6.87 -8.95 -17.41
CA GLY A 30 -5.76 -8.11 -16.96
C GLY A 30 -6.05 -7.31 -15.69
N LYS A 31 -7.12 -7.62 -14.94
CA LYS A 31 -7.45 -6.96 -13.67
C LYS A 31 -6.77 -7.68 -12.51
N TYR A 32 -6.30 -6.92 -11.51
CA TYR A 32 -5.74 -7.53 -10.30
C TYR A 32 -6.73 -8.46 -9.60
N ILE A 33 -6.24 -9.66 -9.30
CA ILE A 33 -6.86 -10.60 -8.37
C ILE A 33 -6.47 -10.13 -6.96
N TRP A 34 -7.42 -9.58 -6.22
CA TRP A 34 -7.23 -9.15 -4.84
C TRP A 34 -7.35 -10.35 -3.88
N PRO A 35 -6.68 -10.31 -2.72
CA PRO A 35 -6.79 -11.37 -1.72
C PRO A 35 -8.24 -11.52 -1.22
N PRO A 36 -8.64 -12.72 -0.79
CA PRO A 36 -9.91 -12.92 -0.10
C PRO A 36 -9.91 -12.20 1.26
N ASN A 37 -11.06 -12.23 1.95
CA ASN A 37 -11.21 -11.67 3.30
C ASN A 37 -10.74 -10.21 3.40
N ASP A 38 -10.99 -9.41 2.37
CA ASP A 38 -10.58 -8.01 2.31
C ASP A 38 -9.07 -7.77 2.51
N GLY A 39 -8.24 -8.81 2.28
CA GLY A 39 -6.80 -8.75 2.50
C GLY A 39 -6.35 -8.95 3.95
N PHE A 40 -7.25 -9.29 4.87
CA PHE A 40 -6.88 -9.67 6.23
C PHE A 40 -6.39 -11.13 6.29
N GLU A 41 -5.29 -11.36 7.01
CA GLU A 41 -4.70 -12.68 7.27
C GLU A 41 -5.61 -13.55 8.14
N CYS A 42 -6.28 -12.91 9.11
CA CYS A 42 -7.21 -13.53 10.05
C CYS A 42 -8.52 -12.75 10.11
N THR A 43 -9.45 -13.18 10.96
CA THR A 43 -10.65 -12.39 11.27
C THR A 43 -10.24 -11.03 11.86
N PRO A 44 -10.64 -9.90 11.25
CA PRO A 44 -10.31 -8.59 11.79
C PRO A 44 -11.11 -8.32 13.07
N VAL A 45 -10.56 -7.44 13.91
CA VAL A 45 -11.20 -7.02 15.17
C VAL A 45 -11.69 -5.58 15.06
N LYS A 46 -12.67 -5.21 15.87
CA LYS A 46 -13.15 -3.83 15.92
C LYS A 46 -12.09 -2.93 16.56
N LYS A 47 -11.87 -1.77 15.95
CA LYS A 47 -11.04 -0.69 16.47
C LYS A 47 -11.86 0.58 16.55
N VAL A 48 -11.73 1.31 17.66
CA VAL A 48 -12.22 2.69 17.78
C VAL A 48 -11.04 3.61 17.52
N PHE A 49 -11.15 4.46 16.50
CA PHE A 49 -10.23 5.56 16.29
C PHE A 49 -10.59 6.72 17.22
N LYS A 50 -9.58 7.28 17.89
CA LYS A 50 -9.72 8.44 18.77
C LYS A 50 -9.18 9.71 18.08
N PRO A 51 -9.70 10.90 18.43
CA PRO A 51 -9.16 12.15 17.94
C PRO A 51 -7.63 12.25 18.12
N GLY A 52 -6.94 12.70 17.09
CA GLY A 52 -5.48 12.80 17.04
C GLY A 52 -4.75 11.54 16.54
N GLU A 53 -5.42 10.37 16.46
CA GLU A 53 -4.83 9.20 15.81
C GLU A 53 -4.60 9.47 14.31
N ARG A 54 -3.55 8.85 13.76
CA ARG A 54 -3.16 9.02 12.35
C ARG A 54 -3.03 7.68 11.64
N PHE A 55 -3.39 7.68 10.36
CA PHE A 55 -3.23 6.55 9.46
C PHE A 55 -2.88 7.08 8.06
N ASP A 56 -2.42 6.19 7.18
CA ASP A 56 -1.96 6.57 5.86
C ASP A 56 -2.58 5.72 4.75
N LYS A 57 -2.44 6.19 3.50
CA LYS A 57 -2.99 5.52 2.32
C LYS A 57 -2.15 5.81 1.08
N TYR A 58 -1.88 4.75 0.32
CA TYR A 58 -1.51 4.86 -1.08
C TYR A 58 -2.77 4.89 -1.96
N GLY A 59 -2.97 5.96 -2.72
CA GLY A 59 -4.05 6.11 -3.69
C GLY A 59 -5.02 7.24 -3.39
N LYS A 60 -6.03 7.37 -4.26
CA LYS A 60 -7.06 8.41 -4.18
C LYS A 60 -7.99 8.18 -2.98
N GLU A 61 -8.65 9.25 -2.56
CA GLU A 61 -9.61 9.26 -1.44
C GLU A 61 -10.92 8.53 -1.78
N MET A 62 -11.27 8.46 -3.07
CA MET A 62 -12.49 7.84 -3.57
C MET A 62 -12.40 6.30 -3.65
N GLY A 63 -13.53 5.65 -3.40
CA GLY A 63 -13.84 4.28 -3.83
C GLY A 63 -13.26 3.13 -3.01
N ARG A 64 -12.20 3.32 -2.21
CA ARG A 64 -11.64 2.25 -1.37
C ARG A 64 -11.48 2.65 0.09
N TYR A 65 -12.01 1.79 0.95
CA TYR A 65 -12.10 1.92 2.40
C TYR A 65 -10.84 1.49 3.16
N PHE A 66 -9.82 0.98 2.48
CA PHE A 66 -8.63 0.43 3.13
C PHE A 66 -7.52 1.47 3.31
N THR A 67 -6.94 1.50 4.50
CA THR A 67 -5.79 2.31 4.90
C THR A 67 -4.85 1.47 5.75
N ALA A 68 -3.68 2.00 6.11
CA ALA A 68 -2.74 1.30 6.96
C ALA A 68 -2.30 2.16 8.15
N LEU A 69 -1.71 1.50 9.14
CA LEU A 69 -1.00 2.20 10.21
C LEU A 69 0.12 3.06 9.61
N ILE A 70 0.23 4.29 10.11
CA ILE A 70 1.25 5.23 9.66
C ILE A 70 2.65 4.61 9.76
N GLY A 71 3.44 4.77 8.69
CA GLY A 71 4.82 4.27 8.66
C GLY A 71 4.95 2.77 8.38
N THR A 72 3.85 2.06 8.10
CA THR A 72 3.91 0.67 7.62
C THR A 72 4.74 0.63 6.31
N PRO A 73 5.83 -0.16 6.23
CA PRO A 73 6.62 -0.30 5.00
C PRO A 73 5.75 -0.72 3.81
N PHE A 74 6.09 -0.30 2.59
CA PHE A 74 5.25 -0.54 1.42
C PHE A 74 5.01 -2.05 1.18
N GLU A 75 6.07 -2.83 1.34
CA GLU A 75 6.10 -4.28 1.17
C GLU A 75 5.22 -5.00 2.20
N MET A 76 5.00 -4.38 3.37
CA MET A 76 4.09 -4.94 4.39
C MET A 76 2.62 -4.67 4.10
N ARG A 77 2.30 -3.93 3.02
CA ARG A 77 0.93 -3.55 2.62
C ARG A 77 0.33 -4.46 1.57
N SER A 78 1.11 -5.38 1.00
CA SER A 78 0.66 -6.30 -0.05
C SER A 78 -0.11 -5.60 -1.16
N LEU A 79 0.46 -4.51 -1.70
CA LEU A 79 -0.06 -3.75 -2.82
C LEU A 79 0.75 -4.05 -4.10
N PRO A 80 0.15 -3.88 -5.30
CA PRO A 80 0.89 -3.96 -6.55
C PRO A 80 2.09 -3.00 -6.53
N SER A 81 3.29 -3.47 -6.90
CA SER A 81 4.55 -2.73 -6.74
C SER A 81 4.54 -1.36 -7.44
N GLU A 82 3.86 -1.25 -8.58
CA GLU A 82 3.70 -0.01 -9.31
C GLU A 82 2.93 1.06 -8.51
N TYR A 83 2.14 0.68 -7.49
CA TYR A 83 1.44 1.66 -6.66
C TYR A 83 2.40 2.50 -5.83
N LYS A 84 3.61 1.99 -5.54
CA LYS A 84 4.66 2.75 -4.83
C LYS A 84 5.04 4.05 -5.56
N ILE A 85 4.94 4.04 -6.89
CA ILE A 85 5.34 5.16 -7.77
C ILE A 85 4.12 5.86 -8.37
N THR A 86 3.07 5.10 -8.71
CA THR A 86 1.90 5.61 -9.46
C THR A 86 0.77 6.14 -8.57
N LYS A 87 0.81 5.88 -7.26
CA LYS A 87 -0.20 6.34 -6.31
C LYS A 87 0.39 7.37 -5.36
N SER A 88 -0.37 8.44 -5.09
CA SER A 88 -0.01 9.39 -4.05
C SER A 88 -0.06 8.73 -2.68
N TYR A 89 0.91 9.07 -1.85
CA TYR A 89 0.93 8.73 -0.43
C TYR A 89 0.28 9.89 0.35
N ASN A 90 -0.70 9.56 1.18
CA ASN A 90 -1.49 10.55 1.92
C ASN A 90 -1.60 10.12 3.38
N ILE A 91 -1.55 11.08 4.29
CA ILE A 91 -1.72 10.88 5.73
C ILE A 91 -3.00 11.59 6.15
N TYR A 92 -3.75 10.97 7.05
CA TYR A 92 -4.97 11.52 7.62
C TYR A 92 -4.90 11.49 9.14
N GLU A 93 -5.57 12.45 9.76
CA GLU A 93 -5.70 12.58 11.21
C GLU A 93 -7.18 12.55 11.58
N VAL A 94 -7.49 11.78 12.63
CA VAL A 94 -8.84 11.63 13.17
C VAL A 94 -9.21 12.89 13.95
N ILE A 95 -10.41 13.39 13.70
CA ILE A 95 -11.00 14.58 14.34
C ILE A 95 -12.10 14.19 15.31
N GLU A 96 -12.99 13.29 14.87
CA GLU A 96 -14.06 12.73 15.69
C GLU A 96 -13.89 11.21 15.82
N PRO A 97 -14.26 10.60 16.95
CA PRO A 97 -14.13 9.16 17.12
C PRO A 97 -15.08 8.38 16.21
N PHE A 98 -14.61 7.24 15.68
CA PHE A 98 -15.43 6.33 14.88
C PHE A 98 -14.93 4.88 14.97
N GLU A 99 -15.81 3.91 14.69
CA GLU A 99 -15.45 2.49 14.60
C GLU A 99 -14.95 2.11 13.20
N ALA A 100 -13.93 1.26 13.16
CA ALA A 100 -13.42 0.60 11.97
C ALA A 100 -13.05 -0.85 12.31
N TRP A 101 -12.61 -1.60 11.31
CA TRP A 101 -12.01 -2.92 11.51
C TRP A 101 -10.50 -2.83 11.34
N GLU A 102 -9.73 -3.49 12.20
CA GLU A 102 -8.29 -3.62 12.08
C GLU A 102 -7.87 -5.08 11.98
N GLY A 103 -6.74 -5.32 11.31
CA GLY A 103 -6.17 -6.64 11.24
C GLY A 103 -4.87 -6.68 10.44
N LYS A 104 -4.17 -7.80 10.56
CA LYS A 104 -2.92 -8.06 9.86
C LYS A 104 -3.17 -8.30 8.36
N ILE A 105 -2.31 -7.74 7.53
CA ILE A 105 -2.38 -7.83 6.07
C ILE A 105 -1.80 -9.18 5.61
N SER A 106 -2.55 -9.92 4.79
CA SER A 106 -2.09 -11.17 4.17
C SER A 106 -0.93 -10.94 3.19
N PRO A 107 0.00 -11.89 3.04
CA PRO A 107 0.98 -11.87 1.95
C PRO A 107 0.27 -11.91 0.58
N TRP A 108 0.59 -10.98 -0.32
CA TRP A 108 -0.01 -10.91 -1.66
C TRP A 108 0.86 -10.09 -2.63
N PHE A 109 0.65 -10.21 -3.94
CA PHE A 109 1.43 -9.49 -4.98
C PHE A 109 2.97 -9.65 -4.85
N ASP A 110 3.43 -10.86 -4.48
CA ASP A 110 4.85 -11.16 -4.21
C ASP A 110 5.47 -10.33 -3.07
N GLN A 111 4.61 -9.80 -2.20
CA GLN A 111 5.01 -9.06 -1.00
C GLN A 111 4.70 -9.88 0.26
N PRO A 112 5.50 -9.73 1.32
CA PRO A 112 5.35 -10.50 2.56
C PRO A 112 4.10 -10.11 3.36
N GLY A 113 3.55 -8.90 3.16
CA GLY A 113 2.45 -8.41 3.99
C GLY A 113 2.87 -8.25 5.45
N GLY A 114 1.93 -8.49 6.36
CA GLY A 114 2.18 -8.48 7.80
C GLY A 114 2.07 -7.12 8.48
N GLY A 115 1.79 -6.05 7.74
CA GLY A 115 1.41 -4.75 8.31
C GLY A 115 0.01 -4.79 8.91
N ILE A 116 -0.40 -3.69 9.54
CA ILE A 116 -1.78 -3.49 10.00
C ILE A 116 -2.54 -2.66 8.98
N GLN A 117 -3.66 -3.18 8.49
CA GLN A 117 -4.62 -2.41 7.72
C GLN A 117 -5.89 -2.13 8.51
N TYR A 118 -6.59 -1.09 8.09
CA TYR A 118 -7.89 -0.72 8.57
C TYR A 118 -8.90 -0.76 7.44
N LYS A 119 -10.09 -1.32 7.71
CA LYS A 119 -11.26 -1.20 6.83
C LYS A 119 -12.19 -0.16 7.44
N MET A 120 -12.24 1.00 6.80
CA MET A 120 -13.04 2.15 7.20
C MET A 120 -14.54 1.88 6.98
N PRO A 121 -15.44 2.49 7.77
CA PRO A 121 -16.88 2.34 7.62
C PRO A 121 -17.42 3.06 6.36
N LYS A 122 -16.69 4.07 5.88
CA LYS A 122 -17.00 4.91 4.71
C LYS A 122 -15.73 5.22 3.92
N THR A 123 -15.88 5.74 2.71
CA THR A 123 -14.71 6.15 1.91
C THR A 123 -13.96 7.27 2.62
N ILE A 124 -12.69 7.47 2.25
CA ILE A 124 -11.88 8.53 2.86
C ILE A 124 -12.46 9.91 2.53
N GLU A 125 -12.99 10.08 1.32
CA GLU A 125 -13.70 11.30 0.91
C GLU A 125 -14.93 11.58 1.80
N GLU A 126 -15.79 10.59 2.03
CA GLU A 126 -16.97 10.74 2.90
C GLU A 126 -16.56 11.08 4.34
N LEU A 127 -15.54 10.40 4.89
CA LEU A 127 -15.05 10.69 6.24
C LEU A 127 -14.46 12.10 6.36
N ILE A 128 -13.85 12.63 5.30
CA ILE A 128 -13.38 14.03 5.25
C ILE A 128 -14.57 14.98 5.20
N ASN A 129 -15.51 14.74 4.27
CA ASN A 129 -16.66 15.62 4.04
C ASN A 129 -17.59 15.69 5.27
N GLU A 130 -17.71 14.60 6.00
CA GLU A 130 -18.48 14.52 7.25
C GLU A 130 -17.71 15.02 8.48
N GLY A 131 -16.42 15.36 8.34
CA GLY A 131 -15.61 15.94 9.40
C GLY A 131 -15.02 14.94 10.40
N TYR A 132 -15.09 13.63 10.16
CA TYR A 132 -14.48 12.62 11.03
C TYR A 132 -12.95 12.62 10.95
N ILE A 133 -12.40 12.95 9.79
CA ILE A 133 -10.95 12.99 9.56
C ILE A 133 -10.57 14.23 8.74
N LYS A 134 -9.30 14.63 8.82
CA LYS A 134 -8.72 15.62 7.90
C LYS A 134 -7.47 15.06 7.25
N LYS A 135 -7.19 15.52 6.03
CA LYS A 135 -5.90 15.27 5.38
C LYS A 135 -4.80 16.08 6.06
N VAL A 136 -3.70 15.44 6.44
CA VAL A 136 -2.52 16.12 6.96
C VAL A 136 -1.76 16.71 5.78
N LYS A 137 -1.56 18.04 5.80
CA LYS A 137 -0.69 18.71 4.84
C LYS A 137 0.75 18.46 5.27
N THR A 138 1.54 17.81 4.43
CA THR A 138 3.00 17.87 4.51
C THR A 138 3.43 19.19 3.89
N GLU A 139 4.06 20.05 4.70
CA GLU A 139 4.78 21.25 4.26
C GLU A 139 6.09 20.90 3.52
#